data_AF-A0A8T5A8R5-F1
#
_entry.id   AF-A0A8T5A8R5-F1
#
_cell.length_a   1.000
_cell.length_b   1.000
_cell.length_c   1.000
_cell.angle_alpha   90.00
_cell.angle_beta   90.00
_cell.angle_gamma   90.00
#
_symmetry.space_group_name_H-M   'P 1'
#
loop_
_entity.id
_entity.type
_entity.pdbx_description
1 polymer ?
#
loop_
_entity_poly.entity_id
_entity_poly.type
_entity_poly.pdbx_seq_one_letter_code
_entity_poly.pdbx_strand_id
1 'polypeptide(L)'
;MSIGSEDLNGLKIEGSRDFREKVKQALNLIKTTGYYDFFKTYICCIKEIKGFTQLRVSEATIWANMQAIEDPIDAAGRFIQEAYYMKICAEGEEVHEGIIEFKTFEKRIEFLKKLMEISQDEEVKRGCERLIKMWDESLLIY
;
A
#
# COMPACT_ATOMS: atom_id res chain seq x y z
N MET A 1 -4.95 6.35 24.68
CA MET A 1 -4.05 5.47 23.89
C MET A 1 -2.81 6.28 23.56
N SER A 2 -1.64 5.85 24.03
CA SER A 2 -0.38 6.53 23.73
C SER A 2 -0.02 6.31 22.26
N ILE A 3 0.15 7.39 21.51
CA ILE A 3 0.68 7.35 20.13
C ILE A 3 2.17 7.05 20.26
N GLY A 4 2.63 5.96 19.65
CA GLY A 4 4.03 5.58 19.60
C GLY A 4 4.59 5.73 18.19
N SER A 5 5.90 5.94 18.08
CA SER A 5 6.64 5.86 16.83
C SER A 5 7.56 4.62 16.84
N GLU A 6 7.66 3.93 15.72
CA GLU A 6 8.60 2.84 15.51
C GLU A 6 9.35 3.04 14.19
N ASP A 7 10.68 2.90 14.22
CA ASP A 7 11.57 2.97 13.06
C ASP A 7 11.93 1.55 12.61
N LEU A 8 11.68 1.25 11.34
CA LEU A 8 11.92 -0.07 10.75
C LEU A 8 12.75 0.13 9.47
N ASN A 9 14.09 0.07 9.62
CA ASN A 9 15.06 0.22 8.52
C ASN A 9 14.81 1.43 7.59
N GLY A 10 14.52 2.61 8.16
CA GLY A 10 14.31 3.86 7.41
C GLY A 10 12.85 4.22 7.15
N LEU A 11 11.90 3.35 7.50
CA LEU A 11 10.47 3.62 7.46
C LEU A 11 9.93 3.85 8.88
N LYS A 12 9.24 4.98 9.10
CA LYS A 12 8.56 5.29 10.37
C LYS A 12 7.11 4.85 10.35
N ILE A 13 6.62 4.33 11.48
CA ILE A 13 5.19 4.03 11.67
C ILE A 13 4.71 4.78 12.90
N GLU A 14 3.80 5.73 12.70
CA GLU A 14 3.22 6.58 13.75
C GLU A 14 1.77 6.20 13.99
N GLY A 15 1.43 5.73 15.19
CA GLY A 15 0.05 5.40 15.51
C GLY A 15 -0.13 4.63 16.81
N SER A 16 -1.34 4.14 17.00
CA SER A 16 -1.71 3.20 18.04
C SER A 16 -0.97 1.86 17.87
N ARG A 17 -1.01 1.04 18.91
CA ARG A 17 -0.39 -0.29 18.87
C ARG A 17 -1.02 -1.16 17.78
N ASP A 18 -2.36 -1.24 17.76
CA ASP A 18 -3.11 -2.08 16.83
C ASP A 18 -2.87 -1.66 15.38
N PHE A 19 -2.83 -0.35 15.12
CA PHE A 19 -2.47 0.20 13.81
C PHE A 19 -1.08 -0.25 13.37
N ARG A 20 -0.07 -0.11 14.25
CA ARG A 20 1.31 -0.53 13.94
C ARG A 20 1.42 -2.03 13.68
N GLU A 21 0.68 -2.86 14.42
CA GLU A 21 0.64 -4.30 14.18
C GLU A 21 0.05 -4.65 12.81
N LYS A 22 -1.06 -4.02 12.41
CA LYS A 22 -1.66 -4.21 11.07
C LYS A 22 -0.77 -3.70 9.93
N VAL A 23 -0.13 -2.54 10.10
CA VAL A 23 0.83 -2.02 9.12
C VAL A 23 2.01 -2.99 8.96
N LYS A 24 2.52 -3.58 10.04
CA LYS A 24 3.59 -4.58 9.96
C LYS A 24 3.17 -5.84 9.19
N GLN A 25 1.93 -6.31 9.35
CA GLN A 25 1.41 -7.44 8.57
C GLN A 25 1.43 -7.12 7.07
N ALA A 26 0.94 -5.94 6.67
CA ALA A 26 0.99 -5.48 5.29
C ALA A 26 2.43 -5.35 4.76
N LEU A 27 3.33 -4.75 5.55
CA LEU A 27 4.75 -4.61 5.17
C LEU A 27 5.46 -5.96 5.03
N ASN A 28 5.07 -6.99 5.80
CA ASN A 28 5.63 -8.33 5.64
C ASN A 28 5.22 -8.96 4.30
N LEU A 29 3.99 -8.75 3.83
CA LEU A 29 3.56 -9.18 2.50
C LEU A 29 4.38 -8.48 1.39
N ILE A 30 4.66 -7.18 1.58
CA ILE A 30 5.53 -6.42 0.68
C ILE A 30 6.97 -6.96 0.67
N LYS A 31 7.50 -7.38 1.82
CA LYS A 31 8.84 -7.98 1.90
C LYS A 31 8.91 -9.31 1.15
N THR A 32 7.90 -10.16 1.27
CA THR A 32 7.86 -11.47 0.58
C THR A 32 7.99 -11.33 -0.94
N THR A 33 7.48 -10.24 -1.52
CA THR A 33 7.52 -9.99 -2.97
C THR A 33 8.81 -9.30 -3.46
N GLY A 34 9.70 -8.90 -2.55
CA GLY A 34 10.91 -8.14 -2.88
C GLY A 34 10.68 -6.66 -3.20
N TYR A 35 9.45 -6.14 -3.04
CA TYR A 35 9.15 -4.73 -3.28
C TYR A 35 9.52 -3.81 -2.11
N TYR A 36 10.01 -4.35 -1.00
CA TYR A 36 10.25 -3.54 0.19
C TYR A 36 11.33 -2.46 -0.01
N ASP A 37 12.39 -2.76 -0.76
CA ASP A 37 13.42 -1.76 -1.06
C ASP A 37 12.92 -0.65 -1.98
N PHE A 38 12.06 -1.00 -2.95
CA PHE A 38 11.35 -0.01 -3.74
C PHE A 38 10.44 0.85 -2.85
N PHE A 39 9.61 0.22 -2.01
CA PHE A 39 8.66 0.91 -1.14
C PHE A 39 9.34 1.92 -0.22
N LYS A 40 10.40 1.51 0.49
CA LYS A 40 11.13 2.38 1.43
C LYS A 40 11.92 3.50 0.74
N THR A 41 12.16 3.40 -0.58
CA THR A 41 12.83 4.47 -1.34
C THR A 41 11.92 5.68 -1.51
N TYR A 42 10.61 5.45 -1.64
CA TYR A 42 9.64 6.51 -1.91
C TYR A 42 8.81 6.89 -0.69
N ILE A 43 8.63 5.99 0.28
CA ILE A 43 7.81 6.23 1.46
C ILE A 43 8.68 6.26 2.72
N CYS A 44 8.59 7.36 3.46
CA CYS A 44 9.34 7.61 4.69
C CYS A 44 8.52 7.32 5.95
N CYS A 45 7.20 7.46 5.89
CA CYS A 45 6.34 7.28 7.07
C CYS A 45 4.95 6.75 6.70
N ILE A 46 4.37 5.95 7.60
CA ILE A 46 2.96 5.55 7.60
C ILE A 46 2.34 6.04 8.91
N LYS A 47 1.33 6.92 8.81
CA LYS A 47 0.74 7.62 9.94
C LYS A 47 -0.74 7.32 10.10
N GLU A 48 -1.13 6.92 11.32
CA GLU A 48 -2.53 6.76 11.69
C GLU A 48 -3.23 8.11 11.74
N ILE A 49 -4.38 8.18 11.06
CA ILE A 49 -5.29 9.33 11.09
C ILE A 49 -6.74 8.86 11.26
N LYS A 50 -7.62 9.78 11.65
CA LYS A 50 -9.07 9.55 11.69
C LYS A 50 -9.79 9.85 10.37
N GLY A 51 -9.10 10.50 9.43
CA GLY A 51 -9.67 10.97 8.15
C GLY A 51 -9.49 9.97 7.01
N PHE A 52 -9.54 10.48 5.77
CA PHE A 52 -9.35 9.68 4.56
C PHE A 52 -7.88 9.30 4.35
N THR A 53 -7.68 8.01 4.09
CA THR A 53 -6.38 7.46 3.67
C THR A 53 -5.91 8.10 2.37
N GLN A 54 -4.68 8.61 2.36
CA GLN A 54 -4.08 9.33 1.23
C GLN A 54 -2.55 9.40 1.36
N LEU A 55 -1.85 9.58 0.24
CA LEU A 55 -0.45 9.99 0.22
C LEU A 55 -0.31 11.51 0.45
N ARG A 56 0.60 11.90 1.35
CA ARG A 56 1.11 13.26 1.49
C ARG A 56 2.45 13.36 0.76
N VAL A 57 2.41 13.80 -0.50
CA VAL A 57 3.59 13.88 -1.38
C VAL A 57 4.71 14.73 -0.77
N SER A 58 4.39 15.90 -0.22
CA SER A 58 5.38 16.80 0.41
C SER A 58 6.11 16.19 1.61
N GLU A 59 5.56 15.15 2.22
CA GLU A 59 6.10 14.47 3.41
C GLU A 59 6.56 13.04 3.09
N ALA A 60 6.41 12.55 1.85
CA ALA A 60 6.60 11.15 1.49
C ALA A 60 5.89 10.19 2.48
N THR A 61 4.69 10.56 2.94
CA THR A 61 4.01 9.91 4.06
C THR A 61 2.64 9.39 3.65
N ILE A 62 2.36 8.13 3.95
CA ILE A 62 1.01 7.55 3.78
C ILE A 62 0.21 7.84 5.05
N TRP A 63 -0.83 8.65 4.94
CA TRP A 63 -1.84 8.77 5.98
C TRP A 63 -2.84 7.64 5.79
N ALA A 64 -3.06 6.83 6.83
CA ALA A 64 -4.01 5.74 6.78
C ALA A 64 -4.92 5.73 8.00
N ASN A 65 -6.19 5.45 7.79
CA ASN A 65 -7.12 5.14 8.88
C ASN A 65 -7.17 3.63 9.13
N MET A 66 -7.71 3.26 10.29
CA MET A 66 -7.75 1.86 10.73
C MET A 66 -8.57 0.95 9.81
N GLN A 67 -9.63 1.48 9.20
CA GLN A 67 -10.49 0.72 8.28
C GLN A 67 -9.76 0.37 6.99
N ALA A 68 -8.96 1.29 6.46
CA ALA A 68 -8.20 1.10 5.22
C ALA A 68 -7.03 0.12 5.37
N ILE A 69 -6.65 -0.24 6.59
CA ILE A 69 -5.61 -1.23 6.86
C ILE A 69 -6.16 -2.50 7.51
N GLU A 70 -7.49 -2.66 7.53
CA GLU A 70 -8.14 -3.76 8.22
C GLU A 70 -7.77 -5.11 7.60
N ASP A 71 -7.83 -5.19 6.28
CA ASP A 71 -7.32 -6.29 5.45
C ASP A 71 -5.85 -6.01 5.08
N PRO A 72 -4.88 -6.79 5.59
CA PRO A 72 -3.47 -6.54 5.34
C PRO A 72 -3.06 -6.76 3.88
N ILE A 73 -3.78 -7.59 3.11
CA ILE A 73 -3.50 -7.83 1.70
C ILE A 73 -3.92 -6.60 0.89
N ASP A 74 -5.11 -6.08 1.17
CA ASP A 74 -5.61 -4.87 0.53
C ASP A 74 -4.72 -3.66 0.85
N ALA A 75 -4.35 -3.53 2.13
CA ALA A 75 -3.44 -2.49 2.62
C ALA A 75 -2.07 -2.56 1.93
N ALA A 76 -1.48 -3.76 1.79
CA ALA A 76 -0.21 -3.96 1.12
C ALA A 76 -0.27 -3.53 -0.36
N GLY A 77 -1.34 -3.90 -1.06
CA GLY A 77 -1.58 -3.47 -2.44
C GLY A 77 -1.70 -1.95 -2.55
N ARG A 78 -2.46 -1.32 -1.65
CA ARG A 78 -2.59 0.14 -1.61
C ARG A 78 -1.26 0.83 -1.31
N PHE A 79 -0.47 0.33 -0.38
CA PHE A 79 0.85 0.90 -0.07
C PHE A 79 1.78 0.89 -1.29
N ILE A 80 1.77 -0.19 -2.08
CA ILE A 80 2.52 -0.23 -3.34
C ILE A 80 1.98 0.80 -4.35
N GLN A 81 0.66 0.92 -4.48
CA GLN A 81 0.03 1.95 -5.32
C GLN A 81 0.52 3.36 -4.95
N GLU A 82 0.46 3.72 -3.67
CA GLU A 82 0.90 5.04 -3.18
C GLU A 82 2.42 5.25 -3.36
N ALA A 83 3.24 4.21 -3.21
CA ALA A 83 4.69 4.31 -3.47
C ALA A 83 5.00 4.55 -4.95
N TYR A 84 4.26 3.92 -5.88
CA TYR A 84 4.36 4.23 -7.30
C TYR A 84 3.87 5.64 -7.63
N TYR A 85 2.81 6.11 -6.99
CA TYR A 85 2.35 7.48 -7.17
C TYR A 85 3.42 8.48 -6.71
N MET A 86 4.03 8.23 -5.54
CA MET A 86 5.13 9.04 -5.04
C MET A 86 6.34 9.05 -5.97
N LYS A 87 6.68 7.92 -6.60
CA LYS A 87 7.73 7.87 -7.63
C LYS A 87 7.44 8.80 -8.80
N ILE A 88 6.23 8.75 -9.36
CA ILE A 88 5.81 9.59 -10.49
C ILE A 88 5.92 11.07 -10.10
N CYS A 89 5.46 11.44 -8.90
CA CYS A 89 5.60 12.81 -8.38
C CYS A 89 7.07 13.24 -8.22
N ALA A 90 7.93 12.36 -7.69
CA ALA A 90 9.34 12.65 -7.46
C ALA A 90 10.15 12.78 -8.76
N GLU A 91 9.78 12.02 -9.80
CA GLU A 91 10.43 12.03 -11.10
C GLU A 91 9.90 13.14 -12.03
N GLY A 92 8.84 13.84 -11.64
CA GLY A 92 8.29 14.97 -12.37
C GLY A 92 7.66 14.58 -13.72
N GLU A 93 7.11 13.37 -13.83
CA GLU A 93 6.45 12.95 -15.08
C GLU A 93 5.20 13.82 -15.32
N GLU A 94 5.20 14.62 -16.38
CA GLU A 94 4.03 15.40 -16.81
C GLU A 94 2.99 14.47 -17.45
N VAL A 95 2.20 13.82 -16.61
CA VAL A 95 1.15 12.88 -17.01
C VAL A 95 -0.19 13.37 -16.47
N HIS A 96 -1.24 13.27 -17.28
CA HIS A 96 -2.59 13.62 -16.85
C HIS A 96 -3.03 12.77 -15.64
N GLU A 97 -3.73 13.38 -14.68
CA GLU A 97 -4.10 12.76 -13.40
C GLU A 97 -4.81 11.40 -13.57
N GLY A 98 -5.81 11.30 -14.46
CA GLY A 98 -6.50 10.04 -14.72
C GLY A 98 -5.60 8.92 -15.27
N ILE A 99 -4.53 9.26 -16.00
CA ILE A 99 -3.54 8.27 -16.47
C ILE A 99 -2.64 7.83 -15.31
N ILE A 100 -2.32 8.73 -14.37
CA ILE A 100 -1.53 8.38 -13.18
C ILE A 100 -2.33 7.42 -12.28
N GLU A 101 -3.60 7.72 -12.03
CA GLU A 101 -4.48 6.85 -11.26
C GLU A 101 -4.55 5.45 -11.86
N PHE A 102 -4.77 5.36 -13.18
CA PHE A 102 -4.80 4.08 -13.88
C PHE A 102 -3.46 3.32 -13.76
N LYS A 103 -2.33 3.97 -14.08
CA LYS A 103 -1.00 3.33 -14.02
C LYS A 103 -0.64 2.83 -12.61
N THR A 104 -0.91 3.63 -11.59
CA THR A 104 -0.61 3.24 -10.20
C THR A 104 -1.52 2.10 -9.74
N PHE A 105 -2.77 2.10 -10.19
CA PHE A 105 -3.69 1.00 -9.96
C PHE A 105 -3.23 -0.29 -10.65
N GLU A 106 -2.77 -0.25 -11.91
CA GLU A 106 -2.18 -1.42 -12.57
C GLU A 106 -1.01 -2.00 -11.75
N LYS A 107 -0.18 -1.15 -11.14
CA LYS A 107 0.91 -1.60 -10.26
C LYS A 107 0.44 -2.30 -8.98
N ARG A 108 -0.73 -1.93 -8.46
CA ARG A 108 -1.38 -2.68 -7.37
C ARG A 108 -1.80 -4.06 -7.84
N ILE A 109 -2.37 -4.19 -9.03
CA ILE A 109 -2.76 -5.49 -9.61
C ILE A 109 -1.53 -6.37 -9.82
N GLU A 110 -0.47 -5.83 -10.41
CA GLU A 110 0.79 -6.53 -10.62
C GLU A 110 1.37 -7.07 -9.30
N PHE A 111 1.37 -6.23 -8.26
CA PHE A 111 1.80 -6.64 -6.92
C PHE A 111 0.97 -7.81 -6.37
N LEU A 112 -0.37 -7.73 -6.44
CA LEU A 112 -1.23 -8.80 -5.93
C LEU A 112 -1.05 -10.11 -6.71
N LYS A 113 -0.91 -10.04 -8.04
CA LYS A 113 -0.63 -11.22 -8.87
C LYS A 113 0.68 -11.88 -8.46
N LYS A 114 1.73 -11.09 -8.26
CA LYS A 114 3.02 -11.60 -7.81
C LYS A 114 2.97 -12.16 -6.38
N LEU A 115 2.27 -11.49 -5.46
CA LEU A 115 2.07 -11.98 -4.10
C LEU A 115 1.34 -13.33 -4.10
N MET A 116 0.31 -13.48 -4.92
CA MET A 116 -0.44 -14.72 -5.09
C MET A 116 0.44 -15.86 -5.65
N GLU A 117 1.29 -15.56 -6.63
CA GLU A 117 2.17 -16.55 -7.26
C GLU A 117 3.22 -17.11 -6.29
N ILE A 118 3.85 -16.24 -5.50
CA ILE A 118 4.98 -16.63 -4.64
C ILE A 118 4.55 -17.12 -3.26
N SER A 119 3.37 -16.68 -2.78
CA SER A 119 2.89 -17.05 -1.44
C SER A 119 2.60 -18.55 -1.36
N GLN A 120 2.98 -19.16 -0.24
CA GLN A 120 2.57 -20.54 0.09
C GLN A 120 1.29 -20.56 0.94
N ASP A 121 0.86 -19.40 1.43
CA ASP A 121 -0.33 -19.26 2.26
C ASP A 121 -1.58 -19.16 1.37
N GLU A 122 -2.46 -20.15 1.50
CA GLU A 122 -3.71 -20.24 0.74
C GLU A 122 -4.72 -19.14 1.12
N GLU A 123 -4.67 -18.59 2.34
CA GLU A 123 -5.50 -17.42 2.70
C GLU A 123 -5.04 -16.17 1.95
N VAL A 124 -3.72 -15.97 1.84
CA VAL A 124 -3.14 -14.86 1.06
C VAL A 124 -3.52 -14.98 -0.42
N LYS A 125 -3.42 -16.19 -0.99
CA LYS A 125 -3.81 -16.42 -2.39
C LYS A 125 -5.29 -16.10 -2.64
N ARG A 126 -6.19 -16.64 -1.81
CA ARG A 126 -7.63 -16.37 -1.91
C ARG A 126 -7.95 -14.89 -1.73
N GLY A 127 -7.26 -14.22 -0.81
CA GLY A 127 -7.42 -12.78 -0.60
C GLY A 127 -7.01 -11.96 -1.83
N CYS A 128 -5.86 -12.28 -2.43
CA CYS A 128 -5.41 -11.64 -3.68
C CYS A 128 -6.42 -11.89 -4.83
N GLU A 129 -6.87 -13.13 -5.00
CA GLU A 129 -7.84 -13.49 -6.04
C GLU A 129 -9.16 -12.72 -5.87
N ARG A 130 -9.69 -12.65 -4.64
CA ARG A 130 -10.91 -11.90 -4.31
C ARG A 130 -10.77 -10.43 -4.69
N LEU A 131 -9.66 -9.78 -4.31
CA LEU A 131 -9.42 -8.37 -4.59
C LEU A 131 -9.31 -8.10 -6.09
N ILE A 132 -8.56 -8.94 -6.82
CA ILE A 132 -8.41 -8.83 -8.28
C ILE A 132 -9.77 -8.98 -8.97
N LYS A 133 -10.57 -9.99 -8.59
CA LYS A 133 -11.93 -10.21 -9.15
C LYS A 133 -12.88 -9.04 -8.90
N MET A 134 -12.89 -8.52 -7.67
CA MET A 134 -13.73 -7.37 -7.31
C MET A 134 -13.46 -6.16 -8.20
N TRP A 135 -12.21 -5.98 -8.63
CA TRP A 135 -11.83 -4.87 -9.51
C TRP A 135 -12.10 -5.14 -10.99
N ASP A 136 -11.98 -6.39 -11.45
CA ASP A 136 -12.39 -6.79 -12.79
C ASP A 136 -13.90 -6.53 -12.98
N GLU A 137 -14.70 -6.90 -11.99
CA GLU A 137 -16.14 -6.62 -11.95
C GLU A 137 -16.45 -5.12 -11.88
N SER A 138 -15.63 -4.33 -11.18
CA SER A 138 -15.80 -2.88 -11.08
C SER A 138 -15.43 -2.13 -12.36
N LEU A 139 -14.44 -2.63 -13.11
CA LEU A 139 -14.00 -2.07 -14.39
C LEU A 139 -14.99 -2.36 -15.53
N LEU A 140 -15.79 -3.43 -15.43
CA LEU A 140 -16.86 -3.77 -16.38
C LEU A 140 -18.10 -2.86 -16.30
N ILE A 141 -18.15 -1.94 -15.33
CA ILE A 141 -19.28 -1.01 -15.11
C ILE A 141 -19.05 0.33 -15.84
N TYR A 142 -17.92 0.50 -16.55
CA TYR A 142 -17.58 1.67 -17.36
C TYR A 142 -17.40 1.30 -18.83
#